data_AF-A0A6L5DUF0-F1
#
_entry.id   AF-A0A6L5DUF0-F1
#
_cell.length_a   1.000
_cell.length_b   1.000
_cell.length_c   1.000
_cell.angle_alpha   90.00
_cell.angle_beta   90.00
_cell.angle_gamma   90.00
#
_symmetry.space_group_name_H-M   'P 1'
#
loop_
_entity.id
_entity.type
_entity.pdbx_description
1 polymer ?
#
loop_
_entity_poly.entity_id
_entity_poly.type
_entity_poly.pdbx_seq_one_letter_code
_entity_poly.pdbx_strand_id
1 'polypeptide(L)'
;MNRFDFQKAIYKYAILLSIAYLINLVWIYYFHNYLAQLMIESQNSMYEYISYIPTIITVLFNIAFAILVYKDFKINEIKNPLIVIITLFFGFIGIALFFIQVIYNQYVKKPAHNKV
;
A
#
# COMPACT_ATOMS: atom_id res chain seq x y z
N MET A 1 11.61 15.15 -10.59
CA MET A 1 10.43 15.36 -9.74
C MET A 1 10.62 16.67 -8.98
N ASN A 2 9.75 17.66 -9.19
CA ASN A 2 9.79 18.88 -8.40
C ASN A 2 9.32 18.55 -6.97
N ARG A 3 9.71 19.33 -5.95
CA ARG A 3 9.25 19.10 -4.55
C ARG A 3 7.72 18.97 -4.46
N PHE A 4 7.00 19.71 -5.30
CA PHE A 4 5.54 19.67 -5.39
C PHE A 4 5.00 18.30 -5.86
N ASP A 5 5.70 17.60 -6.74
CA ASP A 5 5.31 16.28 -7.25
C ASP A 5 5.58 15.18 -6.21
N PHE A 6 6.64 15.33 -5.41
CA PHE A 6 6.95 14.42 -4.30
C PHE A 6 5.94 14.51 -3.17
N GLN A 7 5.58 15.73 -2.76
CA GLN A 7 4.56 15.94 -1.75
C GLN A 7 3.19 15.40 -2.20
N LYS A 8 2.82 15.59 -3.48
CA LYS A 8 1.62 14.98 -4.07
C LYS A 8 1.64 13.45 -4.03
N ALA A 9 2.79 12.83 -4.33
CA ALA A 9 2.92 11.38 -4.23
C ALA A 9 2.72 10.91 -2.78
N ILE A 10 3.32 11.57 -1.80
CA ILE A 10 3.12 11.27 -0.38
C ILE A 10 1.63 11.31 -0.02
N TYR A 11 0.94 12.41 -0.32
CA TYR A 11 -0.49 12.52 -0.01
C TYR A 11 -1.32 11.44 -0.69
N LYS A 12 -1.05 11.15 -1.97
CA LYS A 12 -1.73 10.07 -2.71
C LYS A 12 -1.61 8.73 -1.98
N TYR A 13 -0.40 8.30 -1.64
CA TYR A 13 -0.18 7.02 -0.97
C TYR A 13 -0.66 7.02 0.47
N ALA A 14 -0.52 8.12 1.20
CA ALA A 14 -1.00 8.25 2.58
C ALA A 14 -2.53 8.11 2.65
N ILE A 15 -3.26 8.77 1.73
CA ILE A 15 -4.73 8.68 1.64
C ILE A 15 -5.14 7.25 1.32
N LEU A 16 -4.54 6.61 0.30
CA LEU A 16 -4.87 5.23 -0.06
C LEU A 16 -4.57 4.24 1.07
N LEU A 17 -3.42 4.38 1.75
CA LEU A 17 -3.09 3.54 2.91
C LEU A 17 -4.07 3.74 4.05
N SER A 18 -4.47 4.99 4.31
CA SER A 18 -5.47 5.31 5.34
C SER A 18 -6.83 4.69 5.00
N ILE A 19 -7.27 4.79 3.74
CA ILE A 19 -8.53 4.17 3.27
C ILE A 19 -8.46 2.64 3.41
N ALA A 20 -7.38 2.02 2.96
CA ALA A 20 -7.19 0.58 3.06
C ALA A 20 -7.23 0.09 4.51
N TYR A 21 -6.56 0.83 5.40
CA TYR A 21 -6.54 0.54 6.83
C TYR A 21 -7.91 0.72 7.49
N LEU A 22 -8.61 1.82 7.18
CA LEU A 22 -9.96 2.08 7.71
C LEU A 22 -10.96 0.99 7.29
N ILE A 23 -10.93 0.57 6.02
CA ILE A 23 -11.80 -0.51 5.54
C ILE A 23 -11.53 -1.81 6.29
N ASN A 24 -10.27 -2.18 6.46
CA ASN A 24 -9.90 -3.37 7.24
C ASN A 24 -10.32 -3.26 8.71
N LEU A 25 -10.12 -2.10 9.33
CA LEU A 25 -10.49 -1.87 10.73
C LEU A 25 -12.00 -1.95 10.94
N VAL A 26 -12.78 -1.28 10.07
CA VAL A 26 -14.25 -1.33 10.09
C VAL A 26 -14.73 -2.77 9.91
N TRP A 27 -14.13 -3.52 8.99
CA TRP A 27 -14.48 -4.92 8.80
C TRP A 27 -14.16 -5.78 10.02
N ILE A 28 -12.95 -5.69 10.57
CA ILE A 28 -12.55 -6.45 11.76
C ILE A 28 -13.49 -6.16 12.92
N TYR A 29 -13.80 -4.88 13.15
CA TYR A 29 -14.70 -4.45 14.21
C TYR A 29 -16.12 -5.00 14.01
N TYR A 30 -16.67 -4.88 12.80
CA TYR A 30 -18.01 -5.39 12.50
C TYR A 30 -18.08 -6.93 12.56
N PHE A 31 -17.07 -7.59 12.01
CA PHE A 31 -17.00 -9.05 11.98
C PHE A 31 -16.90 -9.64 13.40
N HIS A 32 -15.99 -9.14 14.24
CA HIS A 32 -15.81 -9.67 15.60
C HIS A 32 -17.01 -9.39 16.51
N ASN A 33 -17.58 -8.17 16.45
CA ASN A 33 -18.59 -7.77 17.43
C ASN A 33 -20.01 -8.18 17.06
N TYR A 34 -20.30 -8.43 15.77
CA TYR A 34 -21.66 -8.70 15.32
C TYR A 34 -21.76 -10.04 14.58
N LEU A 35 -21.00 -10.21 13.49
CA LEU A 35 -21.18 -11.37 12.62
C LEU A 35 -20.64 -12.67 13.21
N ALA A 36 -19.51 -12.63 13.91
CA ALA A 36 -18.89 -13.82 14.47
C ALA A 36 -19.80 -14.50 15.50
N GLN A 37 -20.38 -13.72 16.41
CA GLN A 37 -21.26 -14.25 17.45
C GLN A 37 -22.54 -14.85 16.86
N LEU A 38 -23.20 -14.14 15.92
CA LEU A 38 -24.40 -14.62 15.21
C LEU A 38 -24.15 -15.92 14.40
N MET A 39 -22.97 -16.05 13.78
CA MET A 39 -22.65 -17.23 12.97
C MET A 39 -22.23 -18.44 13.79
N ILE A 40 -21.57 -18.24 14.93
CA ILE A 40 -21.23 -19.32 15.87
C ILE A 40 -22.51 -19.89 16.50
N GLU A 41 -23.42 -19.03 16.95
CA GLU A 41 -24.70 -19.46 17.55
C GLU A 41 -25.59 -20.23 16.57
N SER A 42 -25.48 -19.94 15.27
CA SER A 42 -26.25 -20.63 14.21
C SER A 42 -25.56 -21.86 13.62
N GLN A 43 -24.39 -22.29 14.15
CA GLN A 43 -23.56 -23.37 13.58
C GLN A 43 -23.30 -23.21 12.08
N ASN A 44 -23.17 -21.96 11.61
CA ASN A 44 -23.11 -21.68 10.20
C ASN A 44 -21.68 -21.84 9.67
N SER A 45 -21.47 -22.81 8.77
CA SER A 45 -20.18 -23.07 8.11
C SER A 45 -19.71 -21.92 7.21
N MET A 46 -20.56 -20.92 6.93
CA MET A 46 -20.15 -19.70 6.21
C MET A 46 -19.18 -18.82 6.98
N TYR A 47 -19.05 -18.98 8.31
CA TYR A 47 -18.13 -18.22 9.14
C TYR A 47 -16.69 -18.29 8.61
N GLU A 48 -16.23 -19.49 8.25
CA GLU A 48 -14.87 -19.71 7.75
C GLU A 48 -14.62 -18.92 6.46
N TYR A 49 -15.56 -18.93 5.53
CA TYR A 49 -15.44 -18.20 4.25
C TYR A 49 -15.44 -16.68 4.45
N ILE A 50 -16.31 -16.16 5.31
CA ILE A 50 -16.42 -14.72 5.58
C ILE A 50 -15.17 -14.20 6.31
N SER A 51 -14.52 -15.04 7.11
CA SER A 51 -13.27 -14.70 7.79
C SER A 51 -12.10 -14.38 6.82
N TYR A 52 -12.16 -14.83 5.57
CA TYR A 52 -11.14 -14.55 4.54
C TYR A 52 -11.31 -13.21 3.82
N ILE A 53 -12.44 -12.52 3.99
CA ILE A 53 -12.71 -11.24 3.31
C ILE A 53 -11.62 -10.17 3.55
N PRO A 54 -11.11 -9.95 4.79
CA PRO A 54 -10.00 -9.03 5.03
C PRO A 54 -8.75 -9.35 4.23
N THR A 55 -8.44 -10.64 4.10
CA THR A 55 -7.28 -11.12 3.34
C THR A 55 -7.46 -10.79 1.86
N ILE A 56 -8.65 -11.07 1.30
CA ILE A 56 -8.97 -10.74 -0.10
C ILE A 56 -8.87 -9.23 -0.34
N ILE A 57 -9.46 -8.42 0.53
CA ILE A 57 -9.41 -6.96 0.46
C ILE A 57 -7.95 -6.47 0.51
N THR A 58 -7.14 -7.02 1.41
CA THR A 58 -5.73 -6.67 1.55
C THR A 58 -4.92 -7.00 0.29
N VAL A 59 -5.16 -8.17 -0.32
CA VAL A 59 -4.54 -8.55 -1.60
C VAL A 59 -4.94 -7.57 -2.72
N LEU A 60 -6.21 -7.19 -2.81
CA LEU A 60 -6.68 -6.22 -3.80
C LEU A 60 -6.00 -4.86 -3.62
N PHE A 61 -5.85 -4.40 -2.37
CA PHE A 61 -5.11 -3.16 -2.09
C PHE A 61 -3.65 -3.26 -2.48
N ASN A 62 -2.97 -4.36 -2.16
CA ASN A 62 -1.57 -4.56 -2.54
C ASN A 62 -1.38 -4.57 -4.07
N ILE A 63 -2.30 -5.17 -4.82
CA ILE A 63 -2.32 -5.12 -6.28
C ILE A 63 -2.47 -3.66 -6.77
N ALA A 64 -3.44 -2.92 -6.22
CA ALA A 64 -3.64 -1.52 -6.57
C ALA A 64 -2.39 -0.67 -6.28
N PHE A 65 -1.75 -0.88 -5.13
CA PHE A 65 -0.51 -0.23 -4.75
C PHE A 65 0.63 -0.58 -5.70
N ALA A 66 0.81 -1.85 -6.05
CA ALA A 66 1.86 -2.27 -6.96
C ALA A 66 1.71 -1.64 -8.34
N ILE A 67 0.47 -1.54 -8.86
CA ILE A 67 0.19 -0.86 -10.13
C ILE A 67 0.55 0.63 -10.06
N LEU A 68 0.19 1.31 -8.96
CA LEU A 68 0.51 2.72 -8.75
C LEU A 68 2.03 2.93 -8.63
N VAL A 69 2.70 2.11 -7.83
CA VAL A 69 4.15 2.14 -7.68
C VAL A 69 4.81 1.91 -9.02
N TYR A 70 4.41 0.90 -9.80
CA TYR A 70 4.94 0.65 -11.14
C TYR A 70 4.79 1.86 -12.09
N LYS A 71 3.62 2.52 -12.08
CA LYS A 71 3.40 3.74 -12.87
C LYS A 71 4.35 4.86 -12.46
N ASP A 72 4.50 5.10 -11.16
CA ASP A 72 5.40 6.13 -10.64
C ASP A 72 6.88 5.79 -10.87
N PHE A 73 7.25 4.51 -10.86
CA PHE A 73 8.58 4.01 -11.23
C PHE A 73 8.94 4.37 -12.67
N LYS A 74 8.00 4.17 -13.61
CA LYS A 74 8.18 4.56 -15.02
C LYS A 74 8.35 6.07 -15.17
N ILE A 75 7.54 6.87 -14.46
CA ILE A 75 7.62 8.33 -14.50
C ILE A 75 8.96 8.84 -13.93
N ASN A 76 9.50 8.16 -12.92
CA ASN A 76 10.74 8.57 -12.24
C ASN A 76 12.01 7.84 -12.74
N GLU A 77 11.91 7.09 -13.85
CA GLU A 77 13.02 6.35 -14.46
C GLU A 77 13.78 5.42 -13.49
N ILE A 78 13.10 4.91 -12.47
CA ILE A 78 13.72 4.05 -11.47
C ILE A 78 13.76 2.63 -12.03
N LYS A 79 14.94 2.01 -12.08
CA LYS A 79 15.16 0.66 -12.64
C LYS A 79 15.26 -0.42 -11.56
N ASN A 80 14.29 -0.47 -10.63
CA ASN A 80 14.25 -1.50 -9.58
C ASN A 80 12.89 -2.21 -9.52
N PRO A 81 12.67 -3.27 -10.33
CA PRO A 81 11.39 -3.98 -10.37
C PRO A 81 11.08 -4.74 -9.06
N LEU A 82 12.09 -5.01 -8.22
CA LEU A 82 11.90 -5.74 -6.96
C LEU A 82 10.96 -5.00 -6.01
N ILE A 83 11.00 -3.65 -5.99
CA ILE A 83 10.12 -2.86 -5.12
C ILE A 83 8.65 -3.03 -5.51
N VAL A 84 8.35 -3.15 -6.81
CA VAL A 84 6.99 -3.43 -7.29
C VAL A 84 6.54 -4.82 -6.85
N ILE A 85 7.42 -5.82 -6.95
CA ILE A 85 7.14 -7.20 -6.51
C ILE A 85 6.90 -7.24 -5.00
N ILE A 86 7.76 -6.58 -4.21
CA ILE A 86 7.57 -6.47 -2.76
C ILE A 86 6.24 -5.78 -2.44
N THR A 87 5.83 -4.77 -3.21
CA THR A 87 4.54 -4.08 -3.04
C THR A 87 3.35 -5.03 -3.25
N LEU A 88 3.44 -6.00 -4.17
CA LEU A 88 2.37 -6.99 -4.40
C LEU A 88 2.12 -7.88 -3.17
N PHE A 89 3.18 -8.26 -2.47
CA PHE A 89 3.06 -9.11 -1.27
C PHE A 89 2.86 -8.28 0.00
N PHE A 90 3.49 -7.11 0.06
CA PHE A 90 3.55 -6.24 1.24
C PHE A 90 3.41 -4.78 0.81
N GLY A 91 2.18 -4.30 0.59
CA GLY A 91 1.89 -2.97 0.06
C GLY A 91 2.58 -1.84 0.84
N PHE A 92 2.47 -1.84 2.17
CA PHE A 92 3.09 -0.81 3.01
C PHE A 92 4.62 -0.78 2.89
N ILE A 93 5.27 -1.95 2.96
CA ILE A 93 6.72 -2.08 2.85
C ILE A 93 7.19 -1.62 1.46
N GLY A 94 6.50 -2.05 0.41
CA GLY A 94 6.81 -1.68 -0.96
C GLY A 94 6.73 -0.16 -1.21
N ILE A 95 5.70 0.50 -0.68
CA ILE A 95 5.56 1.96 -0.76
C ILE A 95 6.67 2.67 0.00
N ALA A 96 7.02 2.21 1.21
CA ALA A 96 8.12 2.78 1.99
C ALA A 96 9.46 2.69 1.23
N LEU A 97 9.76 1.52 0.65
CA LEU A 97 10.95 1.31 -0.18
C LEU A 97 10.94 2.19 -1.43
N PHE A 98 9.79 2.39 -2.06
CA PHE A 98 9.66 3.33 -3.18
C PHE A 98 10.06 4.74 -2.77
N PHE A 99 9.55 5.26 -1.65
CA PHE A 99 9.91 6.61 -1.19
C PHE A 99 11.41 6.72 -0.84
N ILE A 100 11.97 5.72 -0.17
CA ILE A 100 13.41 5.66 0.12
C ILE A 100 14.22 5.73 -1.18
N GLN A 101 13.86 4.95 -2.19
CA GLN A 101 14.54 4.93 -3.48
C GLN A 101 14.42 6.27 -4.23
N VAL A 102 13.25 6.91 -4.16
CA VAL A 102 13.02 8.24 -4.75
C VAL A 102 13.92 9.29 -4.09
N ILE A 103 13.96 9.32 -2.75
CA ILE A 103 14.81 10.24 -1.98
C ILE A 103 16.29 9.97 -2.31
N TYR A 104 16.72 8.71 -2.31
CA TYR A 104 18.09 8.34 -2.65
C TYR A 104 18.50 8.84 -4.04
N ASN A 105 17.65 8.64 -5.05
CA ASN A 105 17.95 9.11 -6.40
C ASN A 105 17.98 10.65 -6.52
N GLN A 106 17.21 11.37 -5.70
CA GLN A 106 17.17 12.84 -5.72
C GLN A 106 18.34 13.49 -4.99
N TYR A 107 18.74 12.94 -3.84
CA TYR A 107 19.71 13.57 -2.93
C TYR A 107 21.11 12.94 -2.96
N VAL A 108 21.23 11.66 -3.30
CA VAL A 108 22.54 10.96 -3.29
C VAL A 108 23.14 10.87 -4.69
N LYS A 109 22.31 10.71 -5.73
CA LYS A 109 22.79 10.60 -7.13
C LYS A 109 22.98 11.93 -7.86
N LYS A 110 22.46 13.05 -7.33
CA LYS A 110 22.86 14.37 -7.82
C LYS A 110 24.09 14.81 -7.00
N PRO A 111 25.30 14.85 -7.59
CA PRO A 111 26.43 15.39 -6.88
C PRO A 111 26.12 16.83 -6.47
N ALA A 112 26.29 17.13 -5.18
CA ALA A 112 26.39 18.48 -4.67
C ALA A 112 27.72 19.08 -5.15
N HIS A 113 27.80 19.49 -6.41
CA HIS A 113 28.85 20.33 -6.99
C HIS A 113 28.42 20.71 -8.41
N ASN A 114 28.52 21.94 -8.89
CA ASN A 114 28.95 23.22 -8.35
C ASN A 114 28.51 24.27 -9.39
N LYS A 115 28.04 25.45 -8.98
CA LYS A 115 28.33 26.74 -9.65
C LYS A 115 28.26 27.83 -8.59
N VAL A 116 29.37 27.97 -7.86
CA VAL A 116 29.88 29.29 -7.47
C VAL A 116 30.45 29.91 -8.74
#